data_AF-A0A357VHC8-F1
#
_entry.id   AF-A0A357VHC8-F1
#
_cell.length_a   1.000
_cell.length_b   1.000
_cell.length_c   1.000
_cell.angle_alpha   90.00
_cell.angle_beta   90.00
_cell.angle_gamma   90.00
#
_symmetry.space_group_name_H-M   'P 1'
#
loop_
_entity.id
_entity.type
_entity.pdbx_description
1 polymer ?
#
loop_
_entity_poly.entity_id
_entity_poly.type
_entity_poly.pdbx_seq_one_letter_code
_entity_poly.pdbx_strand_id
1 'polypeptide(L)'
;MALSDVELTVNLYAEGEKFFDLLKAAIRDWQSSPWGHERERAGYALELYRRGLDALRAHLEEARTRAEVGYFTAEDERLLSRAEERLLYWEKKLAELTEGAVGK
;
A
#
# COMPACT_ATOMS: atom_id res chain seq x y z
N MET A 1 -16.52 -5.61 -26.46
CA MET A 1 -15.59 -5.68 -25.32
C MET A 1 -16.15 -4.77 -24.25
N ALA A 2 -16.48 -5.33 -23.08
CA ALA A 2 -16.91 -4.51 -21.96
C ALA A 2 -15.65 -3.90 -21.31
N LEU A 3 -15.71 -2.64 -20.88
CA LEU A 3 -14.61 -2.02 -20.13
C LEU A 3 -14.33 -2.75 -18.80
N SER A 4 -15.23 -3.62 -18.35
CA SER A 4 -15.06 -4.50 -17.18
C SER A 4 -13.89 -5.46 -17.29
N ASP A 5 -13.40 -5.74 -18.50
CA ASP A 5 -12.34 -6.72 -18.72
C ASP A 5 -10.94 -6.07 -18.79
N VAL A 6 -10.85 -4.76 -18.53
CA VAL A 6 -9.60 -4.00 -18.56
C VAL A 6 -9.10 -3.78 -17.13
N GLU A 7 -8.02 -4.47 -16.76
CA GLU A 7 -7.37 -4.33 -15.46
C GLU A 7 -6.06 -3.54 -15.56
N LEU A 8 -5.81 -2.69 -14.56
CA LEU A 8 -4.53 -2.02 -14.34
C LEU A 8 -3.90 -2.56 -13.05
N THR A 9 -2.71 -3.13 -13.18
CA THR A 9 -1.93 -3.65 -12.05
C THR A 9 -0.72 -2.76 -11.78
N VAL A 10 -0.40 -2.54 -10.50
CA VAL A 10 0.81 -1.84 -10.05
C VAL A 10 1.75 -2.86 -9.44
N ASN A 11 3.02 -2.86 -9.87
CA ASN A 11 4.03 -3.71 -9.25
C ASN A 11 4.54 -3.02 -7.97
N LEU A 12 4.04 -3.44 -6.80
CA LEU A 12 4.40 -2.80 -5.53
C LEU A 12 5.89 -2.96 -5.17
N TYR A 13 6.59 -3.95 -5.70
CA TYR A 13 8.02 -4.10 -5.51
C TYR A 13 8.81 -3.01 -6.27
N ALA A 14 8.49 -2.79 -7.55
CA ALA A 14 9.18 -1.81 -8.38
C ALA A 14 8.66 -0.37 -8.17
N GLU A 15 7.36 -0.22 -8.00
CA GLU A 15 6.65 1.06 -8.10
C GLU A 15 5.99 1.50 -6.79
N GLY A 16 5.99 0.65 -5.76
CA GLY A 16 5.24 0.87 -4.52
C GLY A 16 5.53 2.19 -3.83
N GLU A 17 6.78 2.69 -3.89
CA GLU A 17 7.17 3.94 -3.22
C GLU A 17 6.39 5.10 -3.82
N LYS A 18 6.43 5.20 -5.15
CA LYS A 18 5.75 6.26 -5.89
C LYS A 18 4.24 6.11 -5.75
N PHE A 19 3.75 4.87 -5.82
CA PHE A 19 2.34 4.58 -5.67
C PHE A 19 1.80 5.05 -4.32
N PHE A 20 2.41 4.62 -3.21
CA PHE A 20 1.97 5.01 -1.87
C PHE A 20 2.18 6.51 -1.59
N ASP A 21 3.25 7.13 -2.08
CA ASP A 21 3.43 8.58 -1.92
C ASP A 21 2.36 9.38 -2.68
N LEU A 22 1.97 8.96 -3.90
CA LEU A 22 0.88 9.58 -4.64
C LEU A 22 -0.46 9.47 -3.91
N LEU A 23 -0.77 8.28 -3.38
CA LEU A 23 -1.99 8.07 -2.60
C LEU A 23 -1.99 8.91 -1.32
N LYS A 24 -0.87 8.94 -0.59
CA LYS A 24 -0.69 9.77 0.61
C LYS A 24 -0.86 11.26 0.32
N ALA A 25 -0.33 11.75 -0.79
CA ALA A 25 -0.50 13.14 -1.20
C ALA A 25 -1.98 13.45 -1.49
N ALA A 26 -2.65 12.59 -2.26
CA ALA A 26 -4.08 12.72 -2.57
C ALA A 26 -4.96 12.72 -1.30
N ILE A 27 -4.69 11.80 -0.35
CA ILE A 27 -5.41 11.73 0.92
C ILE A 27 -5.22 13.04 1.72
N ARG A 28 -3.98 13.52 1.87
CA ARG A 28 -3.70 14.75 2.64
C ARG A 28 -4.38 15.97 2.06
N ASP A 29 -4.36 16.10 0.74
CA ASP A 29 -4.89 17.27 0.05
C ASP A 29 -6.43 17.31 0.12
N TRP A 30 -7.07 16.16 -0.08
CA TRP A 30 -8.52 16.13 -0.31
C TRP A 30 -9.35 15.74 0.91
N GLN A 31 -8.79 15.14 1.95
CA GLN A 31 -9.56 14.66 3.12
C GLN A 31 -10.32 15.77 3.85
N SER A 32 -9.75 16.99 3.90
CA SER A 32 -10.35 18.15 4.57
C SER A 32 -10.93 19.16 3.58
N SER A 33 -11.08 18.78 2.30
CA SER A 33 -11.62 19.65 1.28
C SER A 33 -13.06 20.06 1.60
N PRO A 34 -13.47 21.31 1.32
CA PRO A 34 -14.87 21.72 1.37
C PRO A 34 -15.74 20.99 0.33
N TRP A 35 -15.14 20.47 -0.74
CA TRP A 35 -15.84 19.83 -1.85
C TRP A 35 -16.06 18.33 -1.58
N GLY A 36 -17.31 17.88 -1.66
CA GLY A 36 -17.68 16.49 -1.36
C GLY A 36 -16.98 15.45 -2.24
N HIS A 37 -16.87 15.71 -3.54
CA HIS A 37 -16.22 14.81 -4.49
C HIS A 37 -14.71 14.67 -4.26
N GLU A 38 -14.04 15.67 -3.68
CA GLU A 38 -12.63 15.56 -3.29
C GLU A 38 -12.49 14.65 -2.07
N ARG A 39 -13.37 14.79 -1.07
CA ARG A 39 -13.40 13.86 0.07
C ARG A 39 -13.66 12.41 -0.35
N GLU A 40 -14.53 12.19 -1.34
CA GLU A 40 -14.75 10.86 -1.93
C GLU A 40 -13.49 10.30 -2.60
N ARG A 41 -12.74 11.13 -3.35
CA ARG A 41 -11.45 10.73 -3.94
C ARG A 41 -10.41 10.39 -2.87
N ALA A 42 -10.36 11.14 -1.76
CA ALA A 42 -9.51 10.79 -0.62
C ALA A 42 -9.90 9.44 -0.02
N GLY A 43 -11.21 9.16 0.12
CA GLY A 43 -11.72 7.87 0.57
C GLY A 43 -11.27 6.72 -0.34
N TYR A 44 -11.37 6.91 -1.65
CA TYR A 44 -10.91 5.91 -2.63
C TYR A 44 -9.38 5.72 -2.58
N ALA A 45 -8.62 6.81 -2.49
CA ALA A 45 -7.16 6.73 -2.35
C ALA A 45 -6.74 5.98 -1.07
N LEU A 46 -7.48 6.18 0.03
CA LEU A 46 -7.28 5.46 1.29
C LEU A 46 -7.57 3.96 1.14
N GLU A 47 -8.62 3.60 0.41
CA GLU A 47 -8.94 2.19 0.11
C GLU A 47 -7.82 1.53 -0.70
N LEU A 48 -7.36 2.18 -1.78
CA LEU A 48 -6.25 1.68 -2.60
C LEU A 48 -4.96 1.51 -1.78
N TYR A 49 -4.71 2.45 -0.86
CA TYR A 49 -3.55 2.38 0.03
C TYR A 49 -3.63 1.12 0.90
N ARG A 50 -4.77 0.89 1.57
CA ARG A 50 -4.97 -0.29 2.42
C ARG A 50 -4.84 -1.59 1.64
N ARG A 51 -5.47 -1.67 0.46
CA ARG A 51 -5.37 -2.84 -0.43
C ARG A 51 -3.93 -3.10 -0.86
N GLY A 52 -3.15 -2.06 -1.13
CA GLY A 52 -1.72 -2.19 -1.43
C GLY A 52 -0.91 -2.77 -0.27
N LEU A 53 -1.15 -2.30 0.96
CA LEU A 53 -0.51 -2.87 2.15
C LEU A 53 -0.90 -4.32 2.39
N ASP A 54 -2.19 -4.66 2.24
CA ASP A 54 -2.69 -6.02 2.40
C ASP A 54 -2.06 -6.97 1.37
N ALA A 55 -1.89 -6.52 0.13
CA ALA A 55 -1.19 -7.28 -0.91
C ALA A 55 0.29 -7.52 -0.56
N LEU A 56 1.00 -6.51 -0.03
CA LEU A 56 2.37 -6.67 0.45
C LEU A 56 2.45 -7.66 1.62
N ARG A 57 1.52 -7.56 2.59
CA ARG A 57 1.47 -8.45 3.75
C ARG A 57 1.20 -9.90 3.33
N ALA A 58 0.22 -10.13 2.46
CA ALA A 58 -0.10 -11.46 1.94
C ALA A 58 1.11 -12.07 1.21
N HIS A 59 1.81 -11.28 0.39
CA HIS A 59 3.00 -11.74 -0.32
C HIS A 59 4.15 -12.10 0.63
N LEU A 60 4.34 -11.33 1.70
CA LEU A 60 5.34 -11.62 2.74
C LEU A 60 5.03 -12.91 3.49
N GLU A 61 3.77 -13.14 3.88
CA GLU A 61 3.36 -14.37 4.55
C GLU A 61 3.53 -15.60 3.63
N GLU A 62 3.20 -15.48 2.34
CA GLU A 62 3.48 -16.53 1.37
C GLU A 62 4.98 -16.80 1.22
N ALA A 63 5.80 -15.74 1.15
CA ALA A 63 7.24 -15.87 1.01
C ALA A 63 7.89 -16.49 2.26
N ARG A 64 7.43 -16.12 3.46
CA ARG A 64 7.83 -16.75 4.73
C ARG A 64 7.46 -18.23 4.77
N THR A 65 6.22 -18.56 4.41
CA THR A 65 5.77 -19.95 4.32
C THR A 65 6.67 -20.74 3.36
N ARG A 66 6.95 -20.20 2.16
CA ARG A 66 7.84 -20.85 1.18
C ARG A 66 9.27 -21.02 1.70
N ALA A 67 9.78 -20.07 2.48
CA ALA A 67 11.09 -20.16 3.12
C ALA A 67 11.19 -21.34 4.09
N GLU A 68 10.12 -21.60 4.85
CA GLU A 68 10.06 -22.69 5.82
C GLU A 68 10.01 -24.09 5.17
N VAL A 69 9.48 -24.20 3.95
CA VAL A 69 9.31 -25.50 3.25
C VAL A 69 10.34 -25.76 2.14
N GLY A 70 11.21 -24.79 1.82
CA GLY A 70 12.03 -24.81 0.59
C GLY A 70 13.49 -24.38 0.76
N TYR A 71 14.18 -24.24 -0.37
CA TYR A 71 15.54 -23.67 -0.42
C TYR A 71 15.44 -22.15 -0.35
N PHE A 72 15.82 -21.58 0.79
CA PHE A 72 15.80 -20.14 1.05
C PHE A 72 17.22 -19.59 1.01
N THR A 73 17.51 -18.75 0.02
CA THR A 73 18.85 -18.18 -0.14
C THR A 73 19.01 -16.90 0.68
N ALA A 74 20.25 -16.48 0.90
CA ALA A 74 20.54 -15.19 1.52
C ALA A 74 19.97 -13.99 0.73
N GLU A 75 19.79 -14.13 -0.59
CA GLU A 75 19.14 -13.08 -1.39
C GLU A 75 17.63 -13.05 -1.16
N ASP A 76 16.99 -14.21 -1.00
CA ASP A 76 15.55 -14.29 -0.66
C ASP A 76 15.29 -13.66 0.72
N GLU A 77 16.16 -13.94 1.70
CA GLU A 77 16.10 -13.32 3.04
C GLU A 77 16.21 -11.80 2.98
N ARG A 78 17.15 -11.30 2.18
CA ARG A 78 17.35 -9.86 1.99
C ARG A 78 16.16 -9.19 1.29
N LEU A 79 15.57 -9.84 0.29
CA LEU A 79 14.38 -9.34 -0.40
C LEU A 79 13.18 -9.29 0.53
N LEU A 80 13.00 -10.33 1.36
CA LEU A 80 11.95 -10.40 2.36
C LEU A 80 12.07 -9.28 3.40
N SER A 81 13.27 -9.12 3.97
CA SER A 81 13.56 -8.08 4.96
C SER A 81 13.28 -6.67 4.41
N ARG A 82 13.66 -6.38 3.16
CA ARG A 82 13.36 -5.10 2.51
C ARG A 82 11.86 -4.87 2.31
N ALA A 83 11.12 -5.90 1.93
CA ALA A 83 9.68 -5.82 1.77
C ALA A 83 8.98 -5.60 3.13
N GLU A 84 9.48 -6.19 4.22
CA GLU A 84 9.00 -5.96 5.59
C GLU A 84 9.25 -4.53 6.07
N GLU A 85 10.48 -4.02 5.91
CA GLU A 85 10.81 -2.63 6.24
C GLU A 85 9.89 -1.64 5.51
N ARG A 86 9.63 -1.92 4.23
CA ARG A 86 8.74 -1.12 3.40
C ARG A 86 7.29 -1.19 3.87
N LEU A 87 6.80 -2.38 4.20
CA LEU A 87 5.45 -2.56 4.74
C LEU A 87 5.29 -1.73 6.03
N LEU A 88 6.21 -1.89 6.97
CA LEU A 88 6.20 -1.17 8.26
C LEU A 88 6.25 0.35 8.07
N TYR A 89 7.10 0.83 7.16
CA TYR A 89 7.19 2.25 6.83
C TYR A 89 5.85 2.79 6.35
N TRP A 90 5.20 2.11 5.39
CA TRP A 90 3.95 2.60 4.82
C TRP A 90 2.73 2.39 5.71
N GLU A 91 2.72 1.36 6.58
CA GLU A 91 1.74 1.20 7.65
C GLU A 91 1.83 2.37 8.64
N LYS A 92 3.04 2.74 9.06
CA LYS A 92 3.24 3.92 9.91
C LYS A 92 2.74 5.19 9.23
N LYS A 93 3.02 5.37 7.94
CA LYS A 93 2.52 6.53 7.18
C LYS A 93 1.00 6.54 7.07
N LEU A 94 0.37 5.39 6.95
CA LEU A 94 -1.09 5.28 6.98
C LEU A 94 -1.64 5.69 8.35
N ALA A 95 -1.05 5.20 9.44
CA ALA A 95 -1.44 5.56 10.80
C ALA A 95 -1.33 7.08 11.04
N GLU A 96 -0.22 7.70 10.61
CA GLU A 96 -0.03 9.17 10.67
C GLU A 96 -1.17 9.93 9.95
N LEU A 97 -1.68 9.40 8.83
CA LEU A 97 -2.80 10.01 8.08
C LEU A 97 -4.13 9.89 8.82
N THR A 98 -4.39 8.73 9.43
CA THR A 98 -5.68 8.44 10.06
C THR A 98 -5.79 8.96 11.51
N GLU A 99 -4.69 8.96 12.26
CA GLU A 99 -4.66 9.47 13.63
C GLU A 99 -4.63 11.01 13.65
N GLY A 100 -3.97 11.63 12.67
CA GLY A 100 -4.00 13.08 12.46
C GLY A 100 -5.38 13.64 12.09
N ALA A 101 -6.33 12.79 11.68
CA ALA A 101 -7.70 13.17 11.37
C ALA A 101 -8.63 13.23 12.61
N VAL A 102 -8.23 12.63 13.73
CA VAL A 102 -9.03 12.59 14.98
C VAL A 102 -8.76 13.81 15.89
N GLY A 103 -7.77 14.64 15.55
CA GLY A 103 -7.30 15.77 16.37
C GLY A 103 -7.60 17.18 15.83
N LYS A 104 -8.55 17.35 14.91
CA LYS A 104 -8.99 18.68 14.42
C LYS A 104 -10.49 18.87 14.57
#